data_AF-A0A9D6L344-F1
#
_entry.id   AF-A0A9D6L344-F1
#
_cell.length_a   1.000
_cell.length_b   1.000
_cell.length_c   1.000
_cell.angle_alpha   90.00
_cell.angle_beta   90.00
_cell.angle_gamma   90.00
#
_symmetry.space_group_name_H-M   'P 1'
#
loop_
_entity.id
_entity.type
_entity.pdbx_description
1 polymer ?
#
loop_
_entity_poly.entity_id
_entity_poly.type
_entity_poly.pdbx_seq_one_letter_code
_entity_poly.pdbx_strand_id
1 'polypeptide(L)'
;MPFSGVLTRLDAPSDRAPSGAAGHRVLLTRAAAERALPSLLGMAVDYAPGLRSHDVRRKIGIITRAEIVGDRLEVAGHFFGKDFPDILSDIRAQREHLGMSYEVTGVRVADAKAAVWVLERVVFTGAAILERSAAA
;
A
#
# COMPACT_ATOMS: atom_id res chain seq x y z
N MET A 1 10.04 -7.74 -13.66
CA MET A 1 10.94 -7.89 -12.49
C MET A 1 10.11 -8.30 -11.29
N PRO A 2 10.43 -9.39 -10.58
CA PRO A 2 9.68 -9.77 -9.38
C PRO A 2 9.87 -8.74 -8.26
N PHE A 3 8.84 -8.58 -7.42
CA PHE A 3 8.91 -7.79 -6.19
C PHE A 3 8.12 -8.48 -5.08
N SER A 4 8.43 -8.07 -3.85
CA SER A 4 7.67 -8.39 -2.64
C SER A 4 7.83 -7.26 -1.63
N GLY A 5 6.81 -7.00 -0.82
CA GLY A 5 6.87 -5.97 0.20
C GLY A 5 5.69 -6.01 1.17
N VAL A 6 5.83 -5.26 2.26
CA VAL A 6 4.79 -5.09 3.29
C VAL A 6 3.99 -3.84 2.94
N LEU A 7 2.67 -3.98 2.73
CA LEU A 7 1.78 -2.84 2.50
C LEU A 7 1.51 -2.06 3.79
N THR A 8 1.29 -2.77 4.89
CA THR A 8 1.00 -2.18 6.20
C THR A 8 1.06 -3.23 7.31
N ARG A 9 1.05 -2.77 8.57
CA ARG A 9 0.85 -3.61 9.75
C ARG A 9 -0.60 -3.55 10.20
N LEU A 10 -1.16 -4.70 10.53
CA LEU A 10 -2.55 -4.85 10.95
C LEU A 10 -2.67 -4.64 12.45
N ASP A 11 -3.85 -4.17 12.88
CA ASP A 11 -4.19 -3.94 14.29
C ASP A 11 -3.24 -2.96 15.02
N ALA A 12 -2.47 -2.18 14.26
CA ALA A 12 -1.60 -1.12 14.75
C ALA A 12 -1.97 0.21 14.04
N PRO A 13 -1.98 1.34 14.76
CA PRO A 13 -2.10 2.64 14.10
C PRO A 13 -0.90 2.90 13.19
N SER A 14 -1.16 3.54 12.06
CA SER A 14 -0.16 4.09 11.15
C SER A 14 0.74 5.08 11.89
N ASP A 15 2.00 5.20 11.48
CA ASP A 15 2.97 6.09 12.13
C ASP A 15 2.59 7.56 11.91
N ARG A 16 1.95 7.82 10.75
CA ARG A 16 1.48 9.13 10.30
C ARG A 16 0.10 9.02 9.65
N ALA A 17 -0.58 10.14 9.48
CA ALA A 17 -1.82 10.18 8.72
C ALA A 17 -1.55 9.88 7.23
N PRO A 18 -2.19 8.86 6.63
CA PRO A 18 -2.11 8.64 5.19
C PRO A 18 -2.88 9.73 4.44
N SER A 19 -2.59 9.85 3.15
CA SER A 19 -3.36 10.72 2.26
C SER A 19 -4.84 10.30 2.27
N GLY A 20 -5.74 11.28 2.31
CA GLY A 20 -7.18 11.03 2.36
C GLY A 20 -7.76 10.73 3.75
N ALA A 21 -6.94 10.57 4.79
CA ALA A 21 -7.42 10.36 6.16
C ALA A 21 -7.66 11.67 6.95
N ALA A 22 -7.75 12.82 6.28
CA ALA A 22 -8.04 14.12 6.90
C ALA A 22 -7.16 14.47 8.13
N GLY A 23 -5.90 14.00 8.16
CA GLY A 23 -4.98 14.22 9.28
C GLY A 23 -5.08 13.21 10.42
N HIS A 24 -6.00 12.24 10.34
CA HIS A 24 -6.12 11.14 11.29
C HIS A 24 -5.15 10.01 10.92
N ARG A 25 -4.54 9.40 11.94
CA ARG A 25 -3.87 8.10 11.74
C ARG A 25 -4.92 7.03 11.47
N VAL A 26 -4.54 5.97 10.79
CA VAL A 26 -5.46 4.86 10.48
C VAL A 26 -5.00 3.58 11.15
N LEU A 27 -5.94 2.74 11.55
CA LEU A 27 -5.67 1.37 11.99
C LEU A 27 -6.51 0.44 11.12
N LEU A 28 -5.85 -0.38 10.31
CA LEU A 28 -6.53 -1.41 9.53
C LEU A 28 -6.70 -2.65 10.41
N THR A 29 -7.94 -3.00 10.74
CA THR A 29 -8.21 -4.20 11.53
C THR A 29 -7.88 -5.45 10.71
N ARG A 30 -7.38 -6.50 11.37
CA ARG A 30 -7.18 -7.81 10.73
C ARG A 30 -8.43 -8.31 10.04
N ALA A 31 -9.58 -8.21 10.71
CA ALA A 31 -10.85 -8.69 10.16
C ALA A 31 -11.24 -7.92 8.89
N ALA A 32 -10.98 -6.62 8.80
CA ALA A 32 -11.21 -5.85 7.58
C ALA A 32 -10.23 -6.25 6.47
N ALA A 33 -8.95 -6.44 6.81
CA ALA A 33 -7.92 -6.87 5.87
C ALA A 33 -8.20 -8.25 5.29
N GLU A 34 -8.57 -9.23 6.12
CA GLU A 34 -8.90 -10.60 5.69
C GLU A 34 -10.07 -10.63 4.71
N ARG A 35 -11.14 -9.85 4.98
CA ARG A 35 -12.28 -9.73 4.07
C ARG A 35 -11.91 -9.07 2.74
N ALA A 36 -11.02 -8.08 2.78
CA ALA A 36 -10.62 -7.32 1.60
C ALA A 36 -9.46 -7.95 0.82
N LEU A 37 -8.73 -8.91 1.41
CA LEU A 37 -7.53 -9.51 0.85
C LEU A 37 -7.67 -9.96 -0.62
N PRO A 38 -8.78 -10.59 -1.05
CA PRO A 38 -8.95 -10.99 -2.45
C PRO A 38 -8.94 -9.81 -3.43
N SER A 39 -9.31 -8.60 -3.00
CA SER A 39 -9.36 -7.43 -3.87
C SER A 39 -7.99 -6.87 -4.22
N LEU A 40 -6.90 -7.34 -3.61
CA LEU A 40 -5.54 -6.97 -4.01
C LEU A 40 -5.06 -7.71 -5.25
N LEU A 41 -5.56 -8.92 -5.51
CA LEU A 41 -5.09 -9.73 -6.63
C LEU A 41 -5.50 -9.10 -7.95
N GLY A 42 -4.52 -8.88 -8.83
CA GLY A 42 -4.71 -8.18 -10.10
C GLY A 42 -4.69 -6.65 -10.00
N MET A 43 -4.57 -6.08 -8.79
CA MET A 43 -4.42 -4.64 -8.64
C MET A 43 -2.99 -4.20 -8.99
N ALA A 44 -2.88 -2.96 -9.44
CA ALA A 44 -1.62 -2.42 -9.90
C ALA A 44 -0.76 -1.87 -8.76
N VAL A 45 0.56 -1.89 -8.98
CA VAL A 45 1.51 -1.09 -8.21
C VAL A 45 1.88 0.15 -9.01
N ASP A 46 1.79 1.32 -8.38
CA ASP A 46 2.20 2.58 -8.97
C ASP A 46 3.40 3.22 -8.27
N TYR A 47 3.85 4.33 -8.86
CA TYR A 47 4.84 5.22 -8.28
C TYR A 47 4.57 6.65 -8.75
N ALA A 48 4.91 7.63 -7.93
CA ALA A 48 5.05 9.02 -8.36
C ALA A 48 6.53 9.37 -8.56
N PRO A 49 6.88 10.29 -9.48
CA PRO A 49 8.23 10.86 -9.56
C PRO A 49 8.72 11.34 -8.20
N GLY A 50 9.94 10.98 -7.84
CA GLY A 50 10.52 11.26 -6.52
C GLY A 50 10.06 10.31 -5.41
N LEU A 51 9.21 9.31 -5.69
CA LEU A 51 8.84 8.22 -4.77
C LEU A 51 8.25 8.69 -3.43
N ARG A 52 7.50 9.80 -3.40
CA ARG A 52 6.95 10.36 -2.16
C ARG A 52 5.42 10.40 -2.09
N SER A 53 4.74 9.92 -3.13
CA SER A 53 3.28 9.87 -3.19
C SER A 53 2.81 8.75 -4.12
N HIS A 54 1.49 8.59 -4.19
CA HIS A 54 0.81 7.77 -5.17
C HIS A 54 0.66 8.52 -6.50
N ASP A 55 0.65 7.79 -7.62
CA ASP A 55 0.18 8.29 -8.92
C ASP A 55 -0.64 7.18 -9.60
N VAL A 56 -1.95 7.22 -9.39
CA VAL A 56 -2.89 6.19 -9.85
C VAL A 56 -2.90 5.97 -11.37
N ARG A 57 -2.26 6.84 -12.16
CA ARG A 57 -2.15 6.68 -13.62
C ARG A 57 -0.83 6.04 -14.04
N ARG A 58 0.20 6.05 -13.19
CA ARG A 58 1.54 5.48 -13.49
C ARG A 58 1.68 4.08 -12.91
N LYS A 59 0.95 3.14 -13.49
CA LYS A 59 1.00 1.73 -13.06
C LYS A 59 2.24 1.03 -13.65
N ILE A 60 3.14 0.57 -12.78
CA ILE A 60 4.45 -0.03 -13.14
C ILE A 60 4.52 -1.52 -12.87
N GLY A 61 3.49 -2.11 -12.27
CA GLY A 61 3.44 -3.54 -12.01
C GLY A 61 2.07 -4.02 -11.58
N ILE A 62 1.99 -5.32 -11.31
CA ILE A 62 0.78 -6.02 -10.92
C ILE A 62 1.04 -6.89 -9.69
N ILE A 63 0.09 -6.91 -8.77
CA ILE A 63 0.07 -7.77 -7.60
C ILE A 63 -0.52 -9.13 -8.00
N THR A 64 0.23 -10.20 -7.79
CA THR A 64 -0.19 -11.58 -8.09
C THR A 64 -0.30 -12.45 -6.85
N ARG A 65 0.18 -11.96 -5.70
CA ARG A 65 0.06 -12.63 -4.40
C ARG A 65 -0.17 -11.60 -3.31
N ALA A 66 -1.08 -11.91 -2.40
CA ALA A 66 -1.35 -11.14 -1.19
C ALA A 66 -1.59 -12.12 -0.05
N GLU A 67 -0.98 -11.88 1.10
CA GLU A 67 -1.11 -12.73 2.27
C GLU A 67 -0.94 -11.93 3.57
N ILE A 68 -1.44 -12.48 4.66
CA ILE A 68 -1.23 -11.93 6.00
C ILE A 68 -0.25 -12.85 6.72
N VAL A 69 0.94 -12.33 7.06
CA VAL A 69 2.02 -13.05 7.73
C VAL A 69 2.28 -12.42 9.09
N GLY A 70 1.88 -13.10 10.17
CA GLY A 70 1.86 -12.47 11.49
C GLY A 70 0.95 -11.23 11.46
N ASP A 71 1.47 -10.09 11.87
CA ASP A 71 0.78 -8.79 11.85
C ASP A 71 0.96 -8.00 10.55
N ARG A 72 1.55 -8.58 9.49
CA ARG A 72 1.87 -7.86 8.25
C ARG A 72 0.96 -8.27 7.12
N LEU A 73 0.46 -7.29 6.37
CA LEU A 73 -0.12 -7.51 5.05
C LEU A 73 0.98 -7.44 4.00
N GLU A 74 1.36 -8.59 3.46
CA GLU A 74 2.44 -8.74 2.49
C GLU A 74 1.87 -8.96 1.08
N VAL A 75 2.53 -8.38 0.08
CA VAL A 75 2.21 -8.56 -1.34
C VAL A 75 3.44 -8.92 -2.14
N ALA A 76 3.23 -9.64 -3.24
CA ALA A 76 4.25 -9.92 -4.23
C ALA A 76 3.66 -9.87 -5.64
N GLY A 77 4.53 -9.71 -6.62
CA GLY A 77 4.12 -9.62 -8.02
C GLY A 77 5.25 -9.28 -8.97
N HIS A 78 4.89 -8.63 -10.08
CA HIS A 78 5.84 -8.29 -11.14
C HIS A 78 5.71 -6.84 -11.59
N PHE A 79 6.85 -6.15 -11.67
CA PHE A 79 6.97 -4.91 -12.41
C PHE A 79 7.17 -5.13 -13.91
N PHE A 80 6.62 -4.23 -14.72
CA PHE A 80 6.67 -4.19 -16.18
C PHE A 80 8.04 -3.68 -16.68
N GLY A 81 9.08 -4.50 -16.52
CA GLY A 81 10.46 -4.03 -16.65
C GLY A 81 10.93 -3.62 -18.04
N LYS A 82 10.28 -4.08 -19.11
CA LYS A 82 10.57 -3.60 -20.47
C LYS A 82 10.03 -2.18 -20.69
N ASP A 83 8.91 -1.87 -20.05
CA ASP A 83 8.19 -0.62 -20.26
C ASP A 83 8.75 0.51 -19.37
N PHE A 84 9.37 0.16 -18.24
CA PHE A 84 9.88 1.12 -17.25
C PHE A 84 11.33 0.82 -16.80
N PRO A 85 12.30 0.61 -17.71
CA PRO A 85 13.65 0.20 -17.34
C PRO A 85 14.35 1.17 -16.37
N ASP A 86 14.22 2.48 -16.61
CA ASP A 86 14.87 3.52 -15.81
C ASP A 86 14.31 3.56 -14.38
N ILE A 87 12.99 3.54 -14.25
CA ILE A 87 12.30 3.53 -12.94
C ILE A 87 12.65 2.29 -12.13
N LEU A 88 12.77 1.12 -12.78
CA LEU A 88 13.17 -0.10 -12.09
C LEU A 88 14.64 -0.08 -11.68
N SER A 89 15.50 0.62 -12.42
CA SER A 89 16.88 0.88 -11.99
C SER A 89 16.91 1.70 -10.71
N ASP A 90 16.12 2.78 -10.64
CA ASP A 90 16.01 3.63 -9.45
C ASP A 90 15.46 2.86 -8.25
N ILE A 91 14.39 2.07 -8.45
CA ILE A 91 13.81 1.21 -7.41
C ILE A 91 14.85 0.21 -6.87
N ARG A 92 15.67 -0.39 -7.75
CA ARG A 92 16.74 -1.31 -7.32
C ARG A 92 17.82 -0.59 -6.53
N ALA A 93 18.25 0.59 -6.97
CA ALA A 93 19.28 1.37 -6.30
C ALA A 93 18.83 1.84 -4.91
N GLN A 94 17.53 2.11 -4.73
CA GLN A 94 16.98 2.66 -3.49
C GLN A 94 16.25 1.63 -2.62
N ARG A 95 16.28 0.34 -2.98
CA ARG A 95 15.46 -0.73 -2.37
C ARG A 95 15.38 -0.73 -0.84
N GLU A 96 16.47 -0.37 -0.16
CA GLU A 96 16.55 -0.38 1.30
C GLU A 96 15.77 0.78 1.95
N HIS A 97 15.63 1.87 1.21
CA HIS A 97 14.93 3.09 1.61
C HIS A 97 13.45 3.11 1.19
N LEU A 98 13.02 2.13 0.40
CA LEU A 98 11.64 2.04 -0.07
C LEU A 98 10.76 1.21 0.87
N GLY A 99 9.49 1.56 0.87
CA GLY A 99 8.38 0.83 1.44
C GLY A 99 7.22 0.76 0.45
N MET A 100 6.07 0.29 0.93
CA MET A 100 4.84 0.28 0.15
C MET A 100 3.71 0.90 0.96
N SER A 101 2.69 1.36 0.25
CA SER A 101 1.45 1.87 0.81
C SER A 101 0.28 1.32 -0.02
N TYR A 102 -0.88 1.15 0.61
CA TYR A 102 -2.07 0.62 -0.06
C TYR A 102 -2.99 1.75 -0.54
N GLU A 103 -3.82 1.44 -1.54
CA GLU A 103 -4.91 2.29 -2.02
C GLU A 103 -6.23 1.61 -1.67
N VAL A 104 -7.21 2.36 -1.16
CA VAL A 104 -8.51 1.81 -0.75
C VAL A 104 -9.69 2.70 -1.13
N THR A 105 -10.83 2.05 -1.32
CA THR A 105 -12.16 2.66 -1.42
C THR A 105 -13.15 1.93 -0.52
N GLY A 106 -14.42 2.39 -0.50
CA GLY A 106 -15.49 1.75 0.27
C GLY A 106 -15.21 1.73 1.78
N VAL A 107 -14.49 2.74 2.27
CA VAL A 107 -14.00 2.82 3.64
C VAL A 107 -15.15 3.03 4.61
N ARG A 108 -15.21 2.20 5.66
CA ARG A 108 -16.03 2.44 6.85
C ARG A 108 -15.11 2.63 8.05
N VAL A 109 -15.22 3.81 8.67
CA VAL A 109 -14.51 4.15 9.90
C VAL A 109 -15.45 3.94 11.09
N ALA A 110 -14.97 3.33 12.17
CA ALA A 110 -15.76 3.08 13.39
C ALA A 110 -16.27 4.39 14.04
N ASP A 111 -15.38 5.38 14.18
CA ASP A 111 -15.68 6.72 14.68
C ASP A 111 -14.87 7.77 13.92
N ALA A 112 -15.55 8.63 13.16
CA ALA A 112 -14.92 9.68 12.36
C ALA A 112 -14.31 10.82 13.21
N LYS A 113 -14.70 10.95 14.48
CA LYS A 113 -14.17 11.97 15.40
C LYS A 113 -12.93 11.48 16.17
N ALA A 114 -12.63 10.19 16.13
CA ALA A 114 -11.49 9.61 16.83
C ALA A 114 -10.16 10.08 16.22
N ALA A 115 -9.13 10.26 17.06
CA ALA A 115 -7.79 10.62 16.60
C ALA A 115 -7.14 9.53 15.70
N VAL A 116 -7.56 8.28 15.90
CA VAL A 116 -7.20 7.14 15.04
C VAL A 116 -8.46 6.58 14.41
N TRP A 117 -8.52 6.60 13.09
CA TRP A 117 -9.60 5.98 12.32
C TRP A 117 -9.38 4.47 12.23
N VAL A 118 -10.18 3.74 12.99
CA VAL A 118 -10.24 2.27 12.90
C VAL A 118 -11.06 1.90 11.67
N LEU A 119 -10.42 1.24 10.71
CA LEU A 119 -11.02 0.83 9.44
C LEU A 119 -11.69 -0.55 9.63
N GLU A 120 -13.02 -0.57 9.59
CA GLU A 120 -13.83 -1.79 9.74
C GLU A 120 -14.16 -2.45 8.40
N ARG A 121 -14.12 -1.66 7.32
CA ARG A 121 -14.32 -2.14 5.94
C ARG A 121 -13.48 -1.30 5.00
N VAL A 122 -12.84 -1.97 4.05
CA VAL A 122 -12.12 -1.37 2.92
C VAL A 122 -12.28 -2.29 1.70
N VAL A 123 -12.01 -1.73 0.52
CA VAL A 123 -11.74 -2.49 -0.71
C VAL A 123 -10.41 -1.96 -1.24
N PHE A 124 -9.39 -2.82 -1.35
CA PHE A 124 -8.11 -2.43 -1.94
C PHE A 124 -8.27 -2.20 -3.44
N THR A 125 -7.61 -1.15 -3.95
CA THR A 125 -7.65 -0.76 -5.36
C THR A 125 -6.25 -0.66 -5.99
N GLY A 126 -5.20 -0.93 -5.23
CA GLY A 126 -3.82 -0.76 -5.67
C GLY A 126 -2.84 -0.65 -4.52
N ALA A 127 -1.59 -0.43 -4.89
CA ALA A 127 -0.51 -0.08 -3.99
C ALA A 127 0.44 0.90 -4.67
N ALA A 128 1.23 1.60 -3.87
CA ALA A 128 2.35 2.42 -4.34
C ALA A 128 3.66 1.89 -3.78
N ILE A 129 4.74 2.03 -4.56
CA ILE A 129 6.11 2.00 -4.04
C ILE A 129 6.60 3.42 -3.81
N LEU A 130 7.14 3.67 -2.63
CA LEU A 130 7.52 5.01 -2.18
C LEU A 130 8.62 4.92 -1.11
N GLU A 131 9.27 6.03 -0.79
CA GLU A 131 10.18 6.15 0.34
C GLU A 131 9.49 5.70 1.63
N ARG A 132 10.23 4.97 2.48
CA ARG A 132 9.71 4.47 3.76
C ARG A 132 9.20 5.58 4.67
N SER A 133 9.80 6.77 4.59
CA SER A 133 9.37 7.97 5.35
C SER A 133 8.05 8.58 4.84
N ALA A 134 7.66 8.25 3.61
CA ALA A 134 6.43 8.68 2.97
C ALA A 134 5.32 7.63 3.05
N ALA A 135 5.67 6.36 3.27
CA ALA A 135 4.72 5.31 3.67
C ALA A 135 4.13 5.64 5.06
N ALA A 136 2.83 5.42 5.23
CA ALA A 136 2.08 5.75 6.44
C ALA A 136 1.91 4.55 7.36
#